data_AF-A0A411Z0M2-F1
#
_entry.id   AF-A0A411Z0M2-F1
#
_cell.length_a   1.000
_cell.length_b   1.000
_cell.length_c   1.000
_cell.angle_alpha   90.00
_cell.angle_beta   90.00
_cell.angle_gamma   90.00
#
_symmetry.space_group_name_H-M   'P 1'
#
loop_
_entity.id
_entity.type
_entity.pdbx_description
1 polymer ?
#
loop_
_entity_poly.entity_id
_entity_poly.type
_entity_poly.pdbx_seq_one_letter_code
_entity_poly.pdbx_strand_id
1 'polypeptide(L)'
;MTTLHPAPLAPLDQPPLERLIGAAPGKVLERLPRMGRVMVIAKTGGATHERIGVVEAVTPEAGRLRLSGACHAASIDPAPVAQILIDRRSVMQGKSYPRLTFLDSSGAVIAAVVSMDGGEAMEAALTGFARHAVAPEPSEPPTSAPENLSEEDAGFVLLSALAETAVPVTISVEQPGFTQGWQGRIETVRPAMGFINVMTPDFHLHLKTGAVTSWQIVEGRHIALNALGQPTGLILAPEADA
;
A
#
# COMPACT_ATOMS: atom_id res chain seq x y z
N MET A 1 -30.98 26.63 17.33
CA MET A 1 -30.71 25.43 18.15
C MET A 1 -30.45 24.29 17.19
N THR A 2 -29.18 24.03 16.89
CA THR A 2 -28.77 22.92 16.01
C THR A 2 -28.76 21.65 16.84
N THR A 3 -29.63 20.70 16.52
CA THR A 3 -29.67 19.37 17.10
C THR A 3 -28.41 18.61 16.68
N LEU A 4 -27.46 18.47 17.61
CA LEU A 4 -26.37 17.52 17.49
C LEU A 4 -26.97 16.11 17.47
N HIS A 5 -27.02 15.48 16.29
CA HIS A 5 -27.28 14.06 16.19
C HIS A 5 -26.08 13.32 16.82
N PRO A 6 -26.29 12.40 17.77
CA PRO A 6 -25.21 11.56 18.26
C PRO A 6 -24.66 10.75 17.09
N ALA A 7 -23.33 10.66 17.00
CA ALA A 7 -22.67 9.78 16.04
C ALA A 7 -23.21 8.35 16.23
N PRO A 8 -23.48 7.59 15.16
CA PRO A 8 -23.94 6.22 15.28
C PRO A 8 -22.91 5.41 16.07
N LEU A 9 -23.37 4.79 17.17
CA LEU A 9 -22.59 3.81 17.91
C LEU A 9 -22.21 2.69 16.95
N ALA A 10 -20.92 2.33 16.90
CA ALA A 10 -20.47 1.16 16.14
C ALA A 10 -21.27 -0.08 16.58
N PRO A 11 -21.63 -1.00 15.67
CA PRO A 11 -22.33 -2.23 16.03
C PRO A 11 -21.57 -2.97 17.13
N LEU A 12 -22.28 -3.40 18.18
CA LEU A 12 -21.71 -4.00 19.40
C LEU A 12 -20.86 -5.26 19.16
N ASP A 13 -20.95 -5.88 17.97
CA ASP A 13 -20.28 -7.12 17.61
C ASP A 13 -19.04 -6.94 16.70
N GLN A 14 -18.68 -5.71 16.31
CA GLN A 14 -17.46 -5.52 15.52
C GLN A 14 -16.22 -5.43 16.44
N PRO A 15 -15.11 -6.10 16.08
CA PRO A 15 -13.88 -5.97 16.86
C PRO A 15 -13.44 -4.49 16.86
N PRO A 16 -12.95 -3.97 18.00
CA PRO A 16 -12.54 -2.59 18.09
C PRO A 16 -11.34 -2.33 17.19
N LEU A 17 -11.29 -1.11 16.64
CA LEU A 17 -10.05 -0.56 16.12
C LEU A 17 -9.13 -0.29 17.32
N GLU A 18 -7.89 -0.74 17.26
CA GLU A 18 -6.94 -0.54 18.36
C GLU A 18 -5.74 0.29 17.90
N ARG A 19 -5.18 1.08 18.81
CA ARG A 19 -3.90 1.76 18.63
C ARG A 19 -2.84 1.09 19.51
N LEU A 20 -1.64 0.87 18.97
CA LEU A 20 -0.48 0.49 19.77
C LEU A 20 0.02 1.69 20.60
N ILE A 21 0.31 1.46 21.88
CA ILE A 21 0.72 2.50 22.83
C ILE A 21 2.14 2.22 23.33
N GLY A 22 2.99 3.24 23.32
CA GLY A 22 4.37 3.15 23.84
C GLY A 22 5.31 2.25 23.04
N ALA A 23 4.83 1.67 21.93
CA ALA A 23 5.64 0.84 21.04
C ALA A 23 6.45 1.73 20.10
N ALA A 24 7.78 1.59 20.11
CA ALA A 24 8.61 2.19 19.07
C ALA A 24 8.24 1.57 17.71
N PRO A 25 7.94 2.35 16.66
CA PRO A 25 7.47 1.81 15.38
C PRO A 25 8.40 0.76 14.77
N GLY A 26 9.71 0.98 14.87
CA GLY A 26 10.72 0.02 14.40
C GLY A 26 10.59 -1.35 15.09
N LYS A 27 10.23 -1.41 16.37
CA LYS A 27 10.03 -2.68 17.09
C LYS A 27 8.81 -3.45 16.64
N VAL A 28 7.79 -2.76 16.13
CA VAL A 28 6.62 -3.41 15.52
C VAL A 28 6.99 -3.93 14.13
N LEU A 29 7.69 -3.13 13.34
CA LEU A 29 8.17 -3.52 12.00
C LEU A 29 9.13 -4.72 12.04
N GLU A 30 10.01 -4.80 13.05
CA GLU A 30 10.86 -5.98 13.31
C GLU A 30 10.08 -7.29 13.52
N ARG A 31 8.75 -7.23 13.76
CA ARG A 31 7.90 -8.42 13.91
C ARG A 31 7.32 -8.95 12.61
N LEU A 32 7.39 -8.20 11.51
CA LEU A 32 6.78 -8.61 10.23
C LEU A 32 7.18 -10.02 9.77
N PRO A 33 8.44 -10.49 9.96
CA PRO A 33 8.80 -11.86 9.57
C PRO A 33 8.06 -12.99 10.30
N ARG A 34 7.38 -12.67 11.41
CA ARG A 34 6.63 -13.65 12.21
C ARG A 34 5.14 -13.68 11.88
N MET A 35 4.68 -12.87 10.92
CA MET A 35 3.25 -12.70 10.62
C MET A 35 2.73 -13.61 9.51
N GLY A 36 3.56 -14.50 8.95
CA GLY A 36 3.21 -15.35 7.82
C GLY A 36 3.19 -14.58 6.50
N ARG A 37 2.29 -14.93 5.56
CA ARG A 37 2.13 -14.14 4.34
C ARG A 37 1.37 -12.86 4.66
N VAL A 38 1.93 -11.74 4.21
CA VAL A 38 1.34 -10.41 4.36
C VAL A 38 1.27 -9.71 3.01
N MET A 39 0.36 -8.74 2.91
CA MET A 39 0.28 -7.78 1.83
C MET A 39 0.74 -6.41 2.33
N VAL A 40 1.87 -5.93 1.83
CA VAL A 40 2.41 -4.59 2.14
C VAL A 40 1.90 -3.62 1.08
N ILE A 41 1.19 -2.59 1.53
CA ILE A 41 0.43 -1.66 0.69
C ILE A 41 1.02 -0.27 0.84
N ALA A 42 1.32 0.36 -0.29
CA ALA A 42 1.60 1.79 -0.40
C ALA A 42 0.66 2.46 -1.40
N LYS A 43 0.35 3.73 -1.15
CA LYS A 43 -0.57 4.52 -1.98
C LYS A 43 0.02 5.88 -2.26
N THR A 44 0.28 6.17 -3.53
CA THR A 44 0.85 7.46 -3.94
C THR A 44 0.23 7.94 -5.24
N GLY A 45 -0.22 9.20 -5.26
CA GLY A 45 -0.69 9.89 -6.46
C GLY A 45 -1.62 9.08 -7.39
N GLY A 46 -2.58 8.35 -6.82
CA GLY A 46 -3.55 7.53 -7.56
C GLY A 46 -3.13 6.08 -7.84
N ALA A 47 -1.90 5.69 -7.50
CA ALA A 47 -1.43 4.31 -7.55
C ALA A 47 -1.58 3.63 -6.18
N THR A 48 -2.12 2.42 -6.14
CA THR A 48 -2.01 1.49 -5.02
C THR A 48 -1.06 0.37 -5.43
N HIS A 49 0.04 0.21 -4.70
CA HIS A 49 1.08 -0.78 -4.96
C HIS A 49 1.11 -1.79 -3.81
N GLU A 50 0.85 -3.05 -4.12
CA GLU A 50 0.68 -4.13 -3.14
C GLU A 50 1.70 -5.25 -3.41
N ARG A 51 2.48 -5.62 -2.39
CA ARG A 51 3.38 -6.78 -2.43
C ARG A 51 2.87 -7.86 -1.49
N ILE A 52 2.70 -9.07 -1.98
CA ILE A 52 2.07 -10.19 -1.27
C ILE A 52 3.09 -11.32 -1.11
N GLY A 53 3.37 -11.70 0.13
CA GLY A 53 4.27 -12.80 0.44
C GLY A 53 4.83 -12.72 1.85
N VAL A 54 5.81 -13.58 2.15
CA VAL A 54 6.49 -13.56 3.45
C VAL A 54 7.57 -12.48 3.45
N VAL A 55 7.53 -11.58 4.43
CA VAL A 55 8.68 -10.70 4.73
C VAL A 55 9.74 -11.58 5.40
N GLU A 56 10.83 -11.91 4.71
CA GLU A 56 11.83 -12.84 5.25
C GLU A 56 12.72 -12.16 6.31
N ALA A 57 13.06 -10.90 6.10
CA ALA A 57 13.87 -10.13 7.02
C ALA A 57 13.47 -8.67 7.08
N VAL A 58 13.72 -8.07 8.24
CA VAL A 58 13.66 -6.63 8.49
C VAL A 58 15.00 -6.21 9.05
N THR A 59 15.73 -5.38 8.31
CA THR A 59 17.11 -5.01 8.64
C THR A 59 17.27 -3.48 8.67
N PRO A 60 18.01 -2.92 9.64
CA PRO A 60 18.26 -1.48 9.67
C PRO A 60 19.26 -1.07 8.58
N GLU A 61 18.95 0.02 7.88
CA GLU A 61 19.79 0.59 6.82
C GLU A 61 19.63 2.11 6.79
N ALA A 62 20.71 2.84 7.10
CA ALA A 62 20.76 4.31 7.02
C ALA A 62 19.57 5.04 7.70
N GLY A 63 19.18 4.61 8.90
CA GLY A 63 18.05 5.19 9.65
C GLY A 63 16.67 4.68 9.24
N ARG A 64 16.59 3.84 8.21
CA ARG A 64 15.38 3.16 7.75
C ARG A 64 15.41 1.68 8.10
N LEU A 65 14.30 0.99 7.87
CA LEU A 65 14.19 -0.46 7.94
C LEU A 65 13.90 -1.00 6.55
N ARG A 66 14.78 -1.87 6.04
CA ARG A 66 14.60 -2.61 4.80
C ARG A 66 13.80 -3.88 5.07
N LEU A 67 12.68 -4.02 4.37
CA LEU A 67 11.88 -5.24 4.31
C LEU A 67 12.31 -6.02 3.08
N SER A 68 12.79 -7.25 3.29
CA SER A 68 13.33 -8.07 2.21
C SER A 68 12.77 -9.48 2.22
N GLY A 69 12.74 -10.08 1.03
CA GLY A 69 12.45 -11.50 0.78
C GLY A 69 12.17 -11.70 -0.70
N ALA A 70 11.85 -12.93 -1.11
CA ALA A 70 11.51 -13.21 -2.51
C ALA A 70 10.39 -12.29 -3.06
N CYS A 71 9.43 -11.92 -2.20
CA CYS A 71 8.30 -11.07 -2.59
C CYS A 71 8.43 -9.62 -2.12
N HIS A 72 9.40 -9.25 -1.28
CA HIS A 72 9.44 -7.92 -0.68
C HIS A 72 10.76 -7.21 -0.96
N ALA A 73 10.65 -6.00 -1.49
CA ALA A 73 11.74 -5.06 -1.64
C ALA A 73 11.19 -3.68 -1.27
N ALA A 74 11.20 -3.36 0.02
CA ALA A 74 10.66 -2.10 0.53
C ALA A 74 11.59 -1.50 1.61
N SER A 75 11.46 -0.19 1.81
CA SER A 75 12.18 0.54 2.86
C SER A 75 11.23 1.51 3.55
N ILE A 76 11.12 1.42 4.86
CA ILE A 76 10.29 2.30 5.68
C ILE A 76 11.16 3.08 6.66
N ASP A 77 10.94 4.39 6.75
CA ASP A 77 11.49 5.19 7.83
C ASP A 77 10.55 5.09 9.04
N PRO A 78 10.99 4.53 10.18
CA PRO A 78 10.16 4.46 11.37
C PRO A 78 10.01 5.81 12.07
N ALA A 79 10.87 6.80 11.82
CA ALA A 79 10.87 8.09 12.51
C ALA A 79 9.58 8.92 12.30
N PRO A 80 9.02 9.06 11.08
CA PRO A 80 7.78 9.81 10.88
C PRO A 80 6.53 9.08 11.38
N VAL A 81 6.61 7.79 11.76
CA VAL A 81 5.45 7.03 12.23
C VAL A 81 5.03 7.49 13.63
N ALA A 82 3.91 8.19 13.71
CA ALA A 82 3.35 8.67 14.97
C ALA A 82 2.32 7.71 15.56
N GLN A 83 1.61 6.93 14.73
CA GLN A 83 0.57 6.01 15.18
C GLN A 83 0.59 4.69 14.42
N ILE A 84 0.26 3.60 15.10
CA ILE A 84 0.04 2.30 14.50
C ILE A 84 -1.33 1.80 14.93
N LEU A 85 -2.20 1.58 13.95
CA LEU A 85 -3.54 1.05 14.16
C LEU A 85 -3.62 -0.43 13.79
N ILE A 86 -4.43 -1.18 14.51
CA ILE A 86 -4.80 -2.56 14.22
C ILE A 86 -6.30 -2.61 13.95
N ASP A 87 -6.67 -2.99 12.73
CA ASP A 87 -8.06 -3.18 12.32
C ASP A 87 -8.33 -4.65 12.01
N ARG A 88 -9.36 -5.22 12.63
CA ARG A 88 -9.76 -6.64 12.48
C ARG A 88 -11.12 -6.81 11.82
N ARG A 89 -11.74 -5.71 11.40
CA ARG A 89 -13.11 -5.71 10.89
C ARG A 89 -13.20 -6.28 9.48
N SER A 90 -12.08 -6.37 8.75
CA SER A 90 -12.05 -6.97 7.42
C SER A 90 -12.24 -8.48 7.49
N VAL A 91 -13.42 -8.92 7.06
CA VAL A 91 -13.77 -10.33 6.87
C VAL A 91 -14.36 -10.49 5.47
N MET A 92 -13.75 -11.36 4.66
CA MET A 92 -14.22 -11.67 3.31
C MET A 92 -14.38 -13.18 3.18
N GLN A 93 -15.57 -13.61 2.76
CA GLN A 93 -15.92 -15.03 2.58
C GLN A 93 -15.59 -15.88 3.84
N GLY A 94 -15.83 -15.32 5.04
CA GLY A 94 -15.56 -15.98 6.32
C GLY A 94 -14.10 -15.98 6.77
N LYS A 95 -13.16 -15.47 5.96
CA LYS A 95 -11.74 -15.33 6.33
C LYS A 95 -11.44 -13.91 6.81
N SER A 96 -10.73 -13.80 7.93
CA SER A 96 -10.29 -12.51 8.49
C SER A 96 -9.00 -12.03 7.82
N TYR A 97 -8.91 -10.73 7.57
CA TYR A 97 -7.73 -10.05 7.01
C TYR A 97 -7.33 -8.85 7.87
N PRO A 98 -6.79 -9.07 9.08
CA PRO A 98 -6.39 -7.96 9.94
C PRO A 98 -5.32 -7.08 9.30
N ARG A 99 -5.37 -5.78 9.63
CA ARG A 99 -4.55 -4.75 9.01
C ARG A 99 -3.81 -3.95 10.07
N LEU A 100 -2.51 -3.82 9.90
CA LEU A 100 -1.69 -2.79 10.52
C LEU A 100 -1.63 -1.56 9.62
N THR A 101 -1.84 -0.38 10.18
CA THR A 101 -1.73 0.89 9.45
C THR A 101 -0.73 1.79 10.18
N PHE A 102 0.32 2.22 9.48
CA PHE A 102 1.36 3.11 9.99
C PHE A 102 1.05 4.53 9.51
N LEU A 103 0.80 5.44 10.44
CA LEU A 103 0.36 6.80 10.18
C LEU A 103 1.40 7.81 10.66
N ASP A 104 1.55 8.91 9.94
CA ASP A 104 2.34 10.05 10.39
C ASP A 104 1.58 10.92 11.42
N SER A 105 2.21 12.01 11.86
CA SER A 105 1.62 12.94 12.83
C SER A 105 0.40 13.71 12.33
N SER A 106 0.20 13.78 11.01
CA SER A 106 -0.99 14.38 10.39
C SER A 106 -2.15 13.40 10.23
N GLY A 107 -1.91 12.10 10.44
CA GLY A 107 -2.86 11.03 10.16
C GLY A 107 -2.76 10.48 8.74
N ALA A 108 -1.79 10.91 7.93
CA ALA A 108 -1.58 10.33 6.61
C ALA A 108 -0.95 8.94 6.70
N VAL A 109 -1.37 8.01 5.83
CA VAL A 109 -0.86 6.64 5.80
C VAL A 109 0.52 6.60 5.14
N ILE A 110 1.53 6.18 5.89
CA ILE A 110 2.87 5.89 5.38
C ILE A 110 2.88 4.53 4.65
N ALA A 111 2.33 3.51 5.31
CA ALA A 111 2.20 2.17 4.76
C ALA A 111 1.13 1.38 5.52
N ALA A 112 0.71 0.26 4.96
CA ALA A 112 -0.10 -0.70 5.67
C ALA A 112 0.32 -2.13 5.39
N VAL A 113 0.00 -3.03 6.32
CA VAL A 113 0.29 -4.46 6.22
C VAL A 113 -0.98 -5.23 6.54
N VAL A 114 -1.43 -6.05 5.60
CA VAL A 114 -2.60 -6.93 5.78
C VAL A 114 -2.13 -8.36 5.93
N SER A 115 -2.62 -9.08 6.94
CA SER A 115 -2.38 -10.52 7.04
C SER A 115 -3.22 -11.29 6.03
N MET A 116 -2.55 -12.12 5.22
CA MET A 116 -3.20 -12.87 4.14
C MET A 116 -3.61 -14.28 4.56
N ASP A 117 -3.06 -14.80 5.65
CA ASP A 117 -3.31 -16.16 6.16
C ASP A 117 -4.22 -16.19 7.39
N GLY A 118 -4.92 -15.10 7.69
CA GLY A 118 -5.69 -14.92 8.92
C GLY A 118 -4.92 -14.15 10.00
N GLY A 119 -5.58 -13.90 11.14
CA GLY A 119 -5.06 -13.01 12.18
C GLY A 119 -4.10 -13.63 13.18
N GLU A 120 -4.07 -14.96 13.32
CA GLU A 120 -3.40 -15.63 14.44
C GLU A 120 -1.90 -15.33 14.54
N ALA A 121 -1.17 -15.45 13.42
CA ALA A 121 0.26 -15.16 13.39
C ALA A 121 0.57 -13.67 13.68
N MET A 122 -0.28 -12.76 13.19
CA MET A 122 -0.16 -11.33 13.51
C MET A 122 -0.38 -11.08 15.00
N GLU A 123 -1.41 -11.67 15.59
CA GLU A 123 -1.68 -11.51 17.03
C GLU A 123 -0.56 -12.05 17.90
N ALA A 124 -0.04 -13.24 17.58
CA ALA A 124 1.11 -13.81 18.26
C ALA A 124 2.34 -12.90 18.13
N ALA A 125 2.62 -12.39 16.93
CA ALA A 125 3.75 -11.49 16.68
C ALA A 125 3.62 -10.15 17.43
N LEU A 126 2.39 -9.69 17.70
CA LEU A 126 2.08 -8.46 18.43
C LEU A 126 1.86 -8.68 19.93
N THR A 127 2.11 -9.89 20.45
CA THR A 127 2.04 -10.17 21.88
C THR A 127 3.06 -9.31 22.64
N GLY A 128 2.63 -8.69 23.74
CA GLY A 128 3.46 -7.84 24.60
C GLY A 128 3.46 -6.35 24.24
N PHE A 129 2.88 -5.93 23.12
CA PHE A 129 2.63 -4.51 22.88
C PHE A 129 1.34 -4.06 23.57
N ALA A 130 1.41 -2.95 24.30
CA ALA A 130 0.24 -2.32 24.89
C ALA A 130 -0.68 -1.75 23.81
N ARG A 131 -1.99 -1.88 24.02
CA ARG A 131 -3.02 -1.50 23.05
C ARG A 131 -4.13 -0.71 23.73
N HIS A 132 -4.76 0.17 22.98
CA HIS A 132 -5.93 0.91 23.44
C HIS A 132 -6.99 0.93 22.34
N ALA A 133 -8.24 0.64 22.70
CA ALA A 133 -9.34 0.76 21.76
C ALA A 133 -9.54 2.23 21.37
N VAL A 134 -9.75 2.50 20.09
CA VAL A 134 -10.01 3.84 19.56
C VAL A 134 -11.28 3.81 18.73
N ALA A 135 -12.01 4.93 18.72
CA ALA A 135 -13.13 5.08 17.81
C ALA A 135 -12.59 5.11 16.36
N PRO A 136 -13.20 4.38 15.42
CA PRO A 136 -12.85 4.52 14.02
C PRO A 136 -13.19 5.93 13.55
N GLU A 137 -12.30 6.53 12.77
CA GLU A 137 -12.65 7.76 12.07
C GLU A 137 -13.75 7.46 11.03
N PRO A 138 -14.68 8.40 10.81
CA PRO A 138 -15.64 8.28 9.72
C PRO A 138 -14.87 8.09 8.42
N SER A 139 -15.15 7.00 7.70
CA SER A 139 -14.60 6.81 6.36
C SER A 139 -15.09 7.94 5.47
N GLU A 140 -14.18 8.65 4.80
CA GLU A 140 -14.56 9.62 3.78
C GLU A 140 -15.37 8.91 2.69
N PRO A 141 -16.46 9.53 2.21
CA PRO A 141 -17.23 8.96 1.11
C PRO A 141 -16.31 8.81 -0.12
N PRO A 142 -16.50 7.74 -0.92
CA PRO A 142 -15.71 7.54 -2.12
C PRO A 142 -15.79 8.79 -3.00
N THR A 143 -14.63 9.35 -3.34
CA THR A 143 -14.55 10.57 -4.14
C THR A 143 -14.88 10.24 -5.59
N SER A 144 -16.00 10.77 -6.08
CA SER A 144 -16.48 10.74 -7.48
C SER A 144 -16.64 9.34 -8.11
N ALA A 145 -17.56 9.23 -9.06
CA ALA A 145 -17.72 8.00 -9.84
C ALA A 145 -16.40 7.66 -10.57
N PRO A 146 -16.10 6.37 -10.79
CA PRO A 146 -14.94 5.98 -11.56
C PRO A 146 -15.03 6.59 -12.96
N GLU A 147 -13.98 7.28 -13.40
CA GLU A 147 -13.89 7.75 -14.78
C GLU A 147 -13.74 6.55 -15.72
N ASN A 148 -14.44 6.60 -16.85
CA ASN A 148 -14.25 5.60 -17.91
C ASN A 148 -12.83 5.71 -18.42
N LEU A 149 -12.17 4.56 -18.62
CA LEU A 149 -10.84 4.53 -19.21
C LEU A 149 -10.87 5.07 -20.64
N SER A 150 -10.02 6.05 -20.93
CA SER A 150 -9.67 6.45 -22.30
C SER A 150 -8.57 5.53 -22.83
N GLU A 151 -8.65 5.14 -24.11
CA GLU A 151 -7.55 4.42 -24.79
C GLU A 151 -6.26 5.25 -24.83
N GLU A 152 -6.37 6.58 -24.70
CA GLU A 152 -5.25 7.54 -24.66
C GLU A 152 -4.76 7.84 -23.24
N ASP A 153 -5.28 7.17 -22.21
CA ASP A 153 -4.82 7.36 -20.83
C ASP A 153 -3.31 7.05 -20.73
N ALA A 154 -2.53 8.02 -20.25
CA ALA A 154 -1.07 7.93 -20.26
C ALA A 154 -0.55 6.75 -19.43
N GLY A 155 -1.25 6.39 -18.34
CA GLY A 155 -0.93 5.22 -17.55
C GLY A 155 -1.18 3.93 -18.31
N PHE A 156 -2.34 3.84 -18.98
CA PHE A 156 -2.73 2.67 -19.75
C PHE A 156 -1.84 2.44 -20.96
N VAL A 157 -1.53 3.50 -21.71
CA VAL A 157 -0.67 3.44 -22.90
C VAL A 157 0.71 2.88 -22.55
N LEU A 158 1.38 3.43 -21.52
CA LEU A 158 2.72 2.96 -21.16
C LEU A 158 2.70 1.52 -20.63
N LEU A 159 1.78 1.19 -19.71
CA LEU A 159 1.70 -0.17 -19.15
C LEU A 159 1.41 -1.21 -20.23
N SER A 160 0.54 -0.90 -21.19
CA SER A 160 0.22 -1.80 -22.30
C SER A 160 1.41 -2.00 -23.24
N ALA A 161 2.12 -0.92 -23.59
CA ALA A 161 3.35 -1.02 -24.38
C ALA A 161 4.41 -1.89 -23.67
N LEU A 162 4.58 -1.72 -22.36
CA LEU A 162 5.51 -2.54 -21.58
C LEU A 162 5.09 -4.02 -21.53
N ALA A 163 3.78 -4.30 -21.45
CA ALA A 163 3.29 -5.67 -21.52
C ALA A 163 3.59 -6.33 -22.89
N GLU A 164 3.48 -5.57 -23.98
CA GLU A 164 3.76 -6.07 -25.35
C GLU A 164 5.24 -6.39 -25.58
N THR A 165 6.16 -5.62 -25.00
CA THR A 165 7.61 -5.90 -25.10
C THR A 165 8.01 -7.18 -24.38
N ALA A 166 7.21 -7.62 -23.40
CA ALA A 166 7.48 -8.71 -22.49
C ALA A 166 8.80 -8.61 -21.71
N VAL A 167 9.55 -7.50 -21.75
CA VAL A 167 10.79 -7.35 -20.97
C VAL A 167 10.48 -7.18 -19.48
N PRO A 168 11.39 -7.60 -18.58
CA PRO A 168 11.23 -7.28 -17.17
C PRO A 168 11.20 -5.76 -16.95
N VAL A 169 10.35 -5.33 -16.03
CA VAL A 169 10.20 -3.95 -15.61
C VAL A 169 10.28 -3.90 -14.09
N THR A 170 10.91 -2.85 -13.58
CA THR A 170 10.77 -2.44 -12.19
C THR A 170 9.63 -1.44 -12.07
N ILE A 171 8.60 -1.78 -11.30
CA ILE A 171 7.53 -0.85 -10.91
C ILE A 171 7.77 -0.50 -9.45
N SER A 172 7.87 0.79 -9.14
CA SER A 172 8.17 1.26 -7.80
C SER A 172 7.29 2.43 -7.41
N VAL A 173 7.05 2.55 -6.11
CA VAL A 173 6.46 3.72 -5.49
C VAL A 173 7.43 4.33 -4.51
N GLU A 174 7.56 5.65 -4.56
CA GLU A 174 8.38 6.45 -3.67
C GLU A 174 7.50 7.55 -3.06
N GLN A 175 7.42 7.57 -1.72
CA GLN A 175 6.72 8.60 -0.96
C GLN A 175 7.52 8.93 0.32
N PRO A 176 7.27 10.08 0.96
CA PRO A 176 7.88 10.38 2.25
C PRO A 176 7.71 9.23 3.24
N GLY A 177 8.82 8.77 3.81
CA GLY A 177 8.84 7.69 4.79
C GLY A 177 8.69 6.27 4.24
N PHE A 178 8.40 6.05 2.94
CA PHE A 178 8.22 4.70 2.41
C PHE A 178 8.58 4.56 0.92
N THR A 179 9.30 3.48 0.59
CA THR A 179 9.53 3.06 -0.80
C THR A 179 9.26 1.57 -0.94
N GLN A 180 8.76 1.15 -2.10
CA GLN A 180 8.53 -0.26 -2.41
C GLN A 180 8.66 -0.50 -3.90
N GLY A 181 9.24 -1.64 -4.27
CA GLY A 181 9.40 -2.06 -5.66
C GLY A 181 8.92 -3.48 -5.91
N TRP A 182 8.53 -3.70 -7.16
CA TRP A 182 8.35 -4.99 -7.79
C TRP A 182 9.21 -5.03 -9.05
N GLN A 183 9.79 -6.19 -9.35
CA GLN A 183 10.50 -6.46 -10.59
C GLN A 183 9.92 -7.72 -11.21
N GLY A 184 9.57 -7.66 -12.49
CA GLY A 184 9.02 -8.81 -13.21
C GLY A 184 8.47 -8.40 -14.57
N ARG A 185 7.81 -9.34 -15.25
CA ARG A 185 7.19 -9.08 -16.56
C ARG A 185 5.72 -8.75 -16.37
N ILE A 186 5.24 -7.71 -17.06
CA ILE A 186 3.80 -7.41 -17.11
C ILE A 186 3.15 -8.39 -18.09
N GLU A 187 2.44 -9.39 -17.59
CA GLU A 187 1.76 -10.36 -18.46
C GLU A 187 0.46 -9.83 -19.05
N THR A 188 -0.29 -9.03 -18.27
CA THR A 188 -1.57 -8.48 -18.70
C THR A 188 -1.87 -7.18 -17.97
N VAL A 189 -2.39 -6.21 -18.71
CA VAL A 189 -2.96 -4.97 -18.19
C VAL A 189 -4.48 -5.09 -18.26
N ARG A 190 -5.18 -4.91 -17.14
CA ARG A 190 -6.64 -5.09 -17.04
C ARG A 190 -7.31 -3.80 -16.57
N PRO A 191 -8.03 -3.09 -17.46
CA PRO A 191 -8.95 -2.04 -17.04
C PRO A 191 -10.14 -2.61 -16.28
N ALA A 192 -10.43 -2.08 -15.09
CA ALA A 192 -11.64 -2.44 -14.34
C ALA A 192 -11.99 -1.35 -13.32
N MET A 193 -13.28 -1.00 -13.22
CA MET A 193 -13.82 -0.13 -12.15
C MET A 193 -13.10 1.22 -12.00
N GLY A 194 -12.65 1.82 -13.11
CA GLY A 194 -11.88 3.08 -13.12
C GLY A 194 -10.41 2.97 -12.69
N PHE A 195 -9.86 1.75 -12.74
CA PHE A 195 -8.45 1.48 -12.52
C PHE A 195 -7.85 0.70 -13.69
N ILE A 196 -6.56 0.95 -13.93
CA ILE A 196 -5.67 0.15 -14.76
C ILE A 196 -4.92 -0.79 -13.82
N ASN A 197 -5.06 -2.10 -14.04
CA ASN A 197 -4.56 -3.09 -13.10
C ASN A 197 -3.45 -3.95 -13.71
N VAL A 198 -2.39 -4.19 -12.95
CA VAL A 198 -1.38 -5.24 -13.20
C VAL A 198 -1.40 -6.17 -12.01
N MET A 199 -1.58 -7.47 -12.24
CA MET A 199 -1.73 -8.44 -11.15
C MET A 199 -0.94 -9.72 -11.44
N THR A 200 -0.05 -10.06 -10.51
CA THR A 200 0.63 -11.36 -10.41
C THR A 200 0.29 -11.98 -9.05
N PRO A 201 0.69 -13.24 -8.79
CA PRO A 201 0.43 -13.88 -7.49
C PRO A 201 1.02 -13.14 -6.28
N ASP A 202 2.06 -12.32 -6.48
CA ASP A 202 2.80 -11.61 -5.44
C ASP A 202 2.76 -10.07 -5.58
N PHE A 203 2.19 -9.53 -6.66
CA PHE A 203 2.14 -8.08 -6.94
C PHE A 203 0.78 -7.66 -7.46
N HIS A 204 0.23 -6.58 -6.89
CA HIS A 204 -0.85 -5.85 -7.53
C HIS A 204 -0.50 -4.36 -7.67
N LEU A 205 -0.75 -3.82 -8.85
CA LEU A 205 -0.89 -2.40 -9.10
C LEU A 205 -2.34 -2.09 -9.41
N HIS A 206 -2.91 -1.12 -8.71
CA HIS A 206 -4.16 -0.46 -9.08
C HIS A 206 -3.85 1.00 -9.35
N LEU A 207 -3.82 1.40 -10.62
CA LEU A 207 -3.61 2.78 -11.02
C LEU A 207 -4.94 3.43 -11.40
N LYS A 208 -5.37 4.45 -10.65
CA LYS A 208 -6.60 5.19 -10.96
C LYS A 208 -6.48 5.82 -12.35
N THR A 209 -7.50 5.62 -13.21
CA THR A 209 -7.61 6.30 -14.51
C THR A 209 -7.44 7.80 -14.33
N GLY A 210 -6.70 8.45 -15.25
CA GLY A 210 -6.45 9.88 -15.24
C GLY A 210 -5.47 10.37 -14.18
N ALA A 211 -4.99 9.51 -13.27
CA ALA A 211 -4.03 9.91 -12.24
C ALA A 211 -2.65 10.28 -12.81
N VAL A 212 -2.28 9.67 -13.94
CA VAL A 212 -1.07 10.00 -14.69
C VAL A 212 -1.48 10.73 -15.95
N THR A 213 -1.01 11.96 -16.12
CA THR A 213 -1.27 12.79 -17.29
C THR A 213 -0.09 12.77 -18.26
N SER A 214 1.12 12.57 -17.76
CA SER A 214 2.32 12.44 -18.60
C SER A 214 3.42 11.68 -17.88
N TRP A 215 4.47 11.32 -18.62
CA TRP A 215 5.66 10.66 -18.10
C TRP A 215 6.89 11.53 -18.37
N GLN A 216 7.72 11.73 -17.35
CA GLN A 216 9.06 12.27 -17.52
C GLN A 216 10.06 11.12 -17.59
N ILE A 217 10.92 11.12 -18.59
CA ILE A 217 11.97 10.11 -18.72
C ILE A 217 13.28 10.68 -18.16
N VAL A 218 13.84 10.02 -17.15
CA VAL A 218 15.12 10.37 -16.53
C VAL A 218 15.94 9.11 -16.40
N GLU A 219 17.09 9.04 -17.08
CA GLU A 219 18.01 7.88 -17.01
C GLU A 219 17.31 6.53 -17.29
N GLY A 220 16.39 6.51 -18.26
CA GLY A 220 15.61 5.30 -18.61
C GLY A 220 14.45 4.97 -17.66
N ARG A 221 14.24 5.77 -16.60
CA ARG A 221 13.10 5.65 -15.69
C ARG A 221 11.97 6.56 -16.16
N HIS A 222 10.76 6.02 -16.22
CA HIS A 222 9.52 6.76 -16.47
C HIS A 222 8.91 7.20 -15.13
N ILE A 223 8.99 8.49 -14.84
CA ILE A 223 8.41 9.12 -13.65
C ILE A 223 7.01 9.61 -13.99
N ALA A 224 5.99 9.11 -13.30
CA ALA A 224 4.60 9.51 -13.53
C ALA A 224 4.36 10.94 -13.01
N LEU A 225 3.73 11.76 -13.84
CA LEU A 225 3.34 13.13 -13.51
C LEU A 225 1.80 13.27 -13.49
N ASN A 226 1.28 14.00 -12.52
CA ASN A 226 -0.15 14.35 -12.45
C ASN A 226 -0.51 15.52 -13.40
N ALA A 227 -1.76 15.96 -13.39
CA ALA A 227 -2.26 17.06 -14.20
C ALA A 227 -1.59 18.43 -13.90
N LEU A 228 -0.93 18.56 -12.74
CA LEU A 228 -0.14 19.75 -12.38
C LEU A 228 1.33 19.63 -12.78
N GLY A 229 1.72 18.55 -13.48
CA GLY A 229 3.11 18.28 -13.85
C GLY A 229 4.00 17.85 -12.68
N GLN A 230 3.42 17.45 -11.55
CA GLN A 230 4.16 17.05 -10.36
C GLN A 230 4.33 15.53 -10.30
N PRO A 231 5.48 15.01 -9.80
CA PRO A 231 5.67 13.57 -9.60
C PRO A 231 4.59 12.97 -8.69
N THR A 232 3.98 11.87 -9.13
CA THR A 232 2.99 11.12 -8.33
C THR A 232 3.63 10.18 -7.32
N GLY A 233 4.94 9.93 -7.45
CA GLY A 233 5.68 8.90 -6.72
C GLY A 233 5.71 7.53 -7.40
N LEU A 234 4.92 7.31 -8.46
CA LEU A 234 4.99 6.08 -9.26
C LEU A 234 6.10 6.18 -10.30
N ILE A 235 6.95 5.15 -10.37
CA ILE A 235 8.08 5.09 -11.31
C ILE A 235 8.15 3.70 -11.94
N LEU A 236 8.26 3.68 -13.27
CA LEU A 236 8.42 2.46 -14.07
C LEU A 236 9.78 2.50 -14.76
N ALA A 237 10.58 1.45 -14.64
CA ALA A 237 11.89 1.35 -15.26
C ALA A 237 11.99 0.01 -15.99
N PRO A 238 11.87 -0.01 -17.33
CA PRO A 238 12.17 -1.19 -18.12
C PRO A 238 13.62 -1.60 -17.87
N GLU A 239 13.90 -2.88 -17.74
CA GLU A 239 15.28 -3.33 -17.84
C GLU A 239 15.79 -3.03 -19.25
N ALA A 240 16.96 -2.38 -19.34
CA ALA A 240 17.64 -2.26 -20.62
C ALA A 240 17.97 -3.67 -21.12
N ASP A 241 17.80 -3.91 -22.43
CA ASP A 241 18.33 -5.11 -23.06
C ASP A 241 19.84 -5.19 -22.73
N ALA A 242 20.22 -6.21 -21.96
CA ALA A 242 21.59 -6.49 -21.55
C ALA A 242 22.43 -7.01 -22.72
#